data_AF-A0A7C7EBH3-F1
#
_entry.id   AF-A0A7C7EBH3-F1
#
_cell.length_a   1.000
_cell.length_b   1.000
_cell.length_c   1.000
_cell.angle_alpha   90.00
_cell.angle_beta   90.00
_cell.angle_gamma   90.00
#
_symmetry.space_group_name_H-M   'P 1'
#
loop_
_entity.id
_entity.type
_entity.pdbx_description
1 polymer ?
#
loop_
_entity_poly.entity_id
_entity_poly.type
_entity_poly.pdbx_seq_one_letter_code
_entity_poly.pdbx_strand_id
1 'polypeptide(L)' 'MILHTIVDPEFIWSAEPVDTDTKEINYKGVQVEVRRIDENKYVIDRILSTELKNYLDPELQPGCIIEYTLRSQG' A
#
# COMPACT_ATOMS: atom_id res chain seq x y z
N MET A 1 14.14 -4.28 14.55
CA MET A 1 14.09 -5.69 14.11
C MET A 1 15.51 -6.17 13.81
N ILE A 2 15.82 -7.44 14.07
CA ILE A 2 17.10 -8.06 13.68
C ILE A 2 16.77 -9.05 12.55
N LEU A 3 17.42 -8.92 11.40
CA LEU A 3 17.24 -9.81 10.25
C LEU A 3 18.39 -10.82 10.22
N HIS A 4 18.08 -12.11 10.46
CA HIS A 4 19.03 -13.20 10.32
C HIS A 4 18.90 -13.80 8.91
N THR A 5 19.90 -13.56 8.06
CA THR A 5 19.88 -13.98 6.65
C THR A 5 21.28 -14.40 6.20
N ILE A 6 21.32 -15.34 5.25
CA ILE A 6 22.55 -15.76 4.56
C ILE A 6 22.87 -14.87 3.35
N VAL A 7 21.94 -13.97 2.98
CA VAL A 7 22.08 -13.03 1.85
C VAL A 7 22.91 -11.83 2.31
N ASP A 8 23.79 -11.35 1.43
CA ASP A 8 24.62 -10.18 1.69
C ASP A 8 23.77 -8.94 2.07
N PRO A 9 24.02 -8.29 3.22
CA PRO A 9 23.33 -7.09 3.62
C PRO A 9 23.35 -5.98 2.56
N GLU A 10 24.47 -5.78 1.85
CA GLU A 10 24.55 -4.71 0.85
C GLU A 10 23.53 -4.92 -0.27
N PHE A 11 23.29 -6.17 -0.68
CA PHE A 11 22.27 -6.48 -1.69
C PHE A 11 20.84 -6.20 -1.22
N ILE A 12 20.55 -6.42 0.07
CA ILE A 12 19.23 -6.18 0.66
C ILE A 12 18.94 -4.68 0.76
N TRP A 13 19.95 -3.88 1.13
CA TRP A 13 19.82 -2.45 1.35
C TRP A 13 20.14 -1.60 0.11
N SER A 14 20.68 -2.20 -0.95
CA SER A 14 21.01 -1.56 -2.25
C SER A 14 19.78 -1.30 -3.13
N ALA A 15 18.56 -1.57 -2.68
CA ALA A 15 17.37 -1.26 -3.45
C ALA A 15 17.31 0.26 -3.71
N GLU A 16 17.56 0.66 -4.96
CA GLU A 16 17.25 2.02 -5.39
C GLU A 16 15.77 2.26 -5.11
N PRO A 17 15.40 3.45 -4.59
CA PRO A 17 14.00 3.77 -4.38
C PRO A 17 13.31 3.72 -5.74
N VAL A 18 12.53 2.66 -5.96
CA VAL A 18 11.58 2.64 -7.07
C VAL A 18 10.60 3.74 -6.73
N ASP A 19 10.66 4.85 -7.46
CA ASP A 19 9.74 5.98 -7.33
C ASP A 19 8.36 5.51 -7.81
N THR A 20 7.73 4.72 -6.95
CA THR A 20 6.42 4.17 -7.18
C THR A 20 5.47 5.23 -6.67
N ASP A 21 4.74 5.89 -7.58
CA ASP A 21 3.70 6.90 -7.29
C ASP A 21 2.61 6.26 -6.42
N THR A 22 2.91 6.19 -5.13
CA THR A 22 2.13 5.65 -4.04
C THR A 22 1.44 6.81 -3.36
N LYS A 23 0.19 6.60 -2.97
CA LYS A 23 -0.61 7.60 -2.26
C LYS A 23 -1.30 6.94 -1.10
N GLU A 24 -1.38 7.66 0.01
CA GLU A 24 -2.24 7.29 1.12
C GLU A 24 -3.64 7.83 0.87
N ILE A 25 -4.64 6.96 0.95
CA ILE A 25 -6.04 7.34 0.82
C ILE A 25 -6.86 6.76 1.97
N ASN A 26 -8.02 7.36 2.22
CA ASN A 26 -9.02 6.78 3.09
C ASN A 26 -10.04 6.03 2.23
N TYR A 27 -10.03 4.70 2.31
CA TYR A 27 -10.96 3.83 1.61
C TYR A 27 -11.81 3.08 2.62
N LYS A 28 -13.14 3.21 2.53
CA LYS A 28 -14.10 2.62 3.48
C LYS A 28 -13.82 2.96 4.96
N GLY A 29 -13.27 4.14 5.23
CA GLY A 29 -12.90 4.57 6.59
C GLY A 29 -11.53 4.05 7.06
N VAL A 30 -10.80 3.31 6.22
CA VAL A 30 -9.50 2.72 6.53
C VAL A 30 -8.40 3.41 5.73
N GLN A 31 -7.32 3.78 6.40
CA GLN A 31 -6.13 4.35 5.75
C GLN A 31 -5.35 3.23 5.06
N VAL A 32 -5.12 3.37 3.77
CA VAL A 32 -4.41 2.40 2.92
C VAL A 32 -3.42 3.13 2.02
N GLU A 33 -2.30 2.48 1.72
CA GLU A 33 -1.36 2.91 0.69
C GLU A 33 -1.73 2.24 -0.63
N VAL A 34 -1.79 3.03 -1.70
CA VAL A 34 -2.23 2.56 -3.01
C VAL A 34 -1.31 3.06 -4.11
N ARG A 35 -1.18 2.29 -5.19
CA ARG A 35 -0.55 2.73 -6.44
C ARG A 35 -1.58 2.90 -7.53
N ARG A 36 -1.44 3.98 -8.30
CA ARG A 36 -2.31 4.23 -9.45
C ARG A 36 -1.99 3.25 -10.57
N ILE A 37 -3.02 2.62 -11.13
CA ILE A 37 -2.90 1.76 -12.33
C ILE A 37 -3.62 2.35 -13.54
N ASP A 38 -4.62 3.21 -13.31
CA ASP A 38 -5.40 3.90 -14.36
C ASP A 38 -5.98 5.22 -13.81
N GLU A 39 -6.83 5.92 -14.56
CA GLU A 39 -7.44 7.20 -14.15
C GLU A 39 -8.11 7.20 -12.78
N ASN A 40 -8.94 6.21 -12.51
CA ASN A 40 -9.67 6.07 -11.24
C ASN A 40 -9.44 4.72 -10.56
N LYS A 41 -8.47 3.93 -11.06
CA LYS A 41 -8.18 2.60 -10.53
C LYS A 41 -6.83 2.59 -9.83
N TYR A 42 -6.84 1.97 -8.66
CA TYR A 42 -5.70 1.88 -7.77
C TYR A 42 -5.56 0.45 -7.27
N VAL A 43 -4.33 0.02 -7.03
CA VAL A 43 -4.02 -1.24 -6.36
C VAL A 43 -3.61 -0.92 -4.93
N ILE A 44 -4.19 -1.63 -3.96
CA ILE A 44 -3.77 -1.55 -2.56
C ILE A 44 -2.41 -2.22 -2.42
N ASP A 45 -1.42 -1.50 -1.91
CA ASP A 45 -0.11 -2.07 -1.58
C ASP A 45 -0.05 -2.54 -0.14
N ARG A 46 -0.61 -1.76 0.80
CA ARG A 46 -0.70 -2.13 2.21
C ARG A 46 -1.81 -1.41 2.95
N ILE A 47 -2.27 -2.06 4.02
CA ILE A 47 -3.16 -1.48 5.02
C ILE A 47 -2.31 -0.68 6.02
N LEU A 48 -2.68 0.57 6.32
CA LEU A 48 -1.98 1.44 7.29
C LEU A 48 -2.70 1.49 8.65
N SER A 49 -3.86 0.88 8.77
CA SER A 49 -4.58 0.75 10.03
C SER A 49 -3.92 -0.24 10.98
N THR A 50 -4.13 -0.04 12.27
CA THR A 50 -3.70 -0.94 13.35
C THR A 50 -4.81 -1.88 13.82
N GLU A 51 -6.02 -1.78 13.27
CA GLU A 51 -7.18 -2.59 13.64
C GLU A 51 -7.13 -3.96 12.93
N LEU A 52 -7.12 -5.06 13.70
CA LEU A 52 -7.03 -6.43 13.16
C LEU A 52 -8.14 -6.73 12.13
N LYS A 53 -9.37 -6.26 12.38
CA LYS A 53 -10.51 -6.50 11.48
C LYS A 53 -10.26 -6.00 10.05
N ASN A 54 -9.47 -4.94 9.87
CA ASN A 54 -9.19 -4.38 8.56
C ASN A 54 -8.26 -5.31 7.76
N TYR A 55 -7.36 -6.03 8.43
CA TYR A 55 -6.53 -7.07 7.82
C TYR A 55 -7.30 -8.36 7.51
N LEU A 56 -8.49 -8.55 8.10
CA LEU A 56 -9.36 -9.69 7.82
C LEU A 56 -10.40 -9.40 6.74
N ASP A 57 -10.53 -8.13 6.32
CA ASP A 57 -11.43 -7.75 5.25
C ASP A 57 -10.78 -8.11 3.88
N PRO A 58 -11.38 -9.02 3.09
CA PRO A 58 -10.85 -9.41 1.80
C PRO A 58 -10.82 -8.26 0.79
N GLU A 59 -11.62 -7.20 0.97
CA GLU A 59 -11.68 -6.05 0.06
C GLU A 59 -10.55 -5.02 0.31
N LEU A 60 -9.81 -5.17 1.41
CA LEU A 60 -8.68 -4.30 1.79
C LEU A 60 -7.32 -4.97 1.60
N GLN A 61 -7.29 -6.20 1.07
CA GLN A 61 -6.06 -6.96 0.97
C GLN A 61 -5.07 -6.32 -0.02
N PRO A 62 -3.77 -6.41 0.25
CA PRO A 62 -2.74 -6.09 -0.74
C PRO A 62 -3.00 -6.80 -2.07
N GLY A 63 -2.92 -6.06 -3.17
CA GLY A 63 -3.21 -6.53 -4.53
C GLY A 63 -4.64 -6.26 -4.99
N CYS A 64 -5.57 -5.89 -4.10
CA CYS A 64 -6.94 -5.55 -4.50
C CYS A 64 -6.96 -4.29 -5.38
N ILE A 65 -7.71 -4.36 -6.48
CA ILE A 65 -7.99 -3.21 -7.35
C ILE A 65 -9.24 -2.51 -6.84
N ILE A 66 -9.13 -1.23 -6.54
CA ILE A 66 -10.23 -0.38 -6.10
C ILE A 66 -10.45 0.76 -7.08
N GLU A 67 -11.71 1.18 -7.20
CA GLU A 67 -12.08 2.42 -7.87
C GLU A 67 -12.16 3.54 -6.83
N TYR A 68 -11.39 4.59 -7.04
CA TYR A 68 -11.33 5.72 -6.13
C TYR A 68 -11.20 7.02 -6.92
N THR A 69 -12.15 7.93 -6.74
CA THR A 69 -12.08 9.28 -7.29
C THR A 69 -11.71 10.22 -6.16
N LEU A 70 -10.60 10.94 -6.30
CA LEU A 70 -10.20 12.00 -5.38
C LEU A 70 -11.30 13.07 -5.36
N ARG A 71 -12.11 13.10 -4.29
CA ARG A 71 -12.97 14.24 -4.02
C ARG A 71 -12.08 15.38 -3.53
N SER A 72 -11.83 16.37 -4.40
CA SER A 72 -11.35 17.68 -3.97
C SER A 72 -12.32 18.19 -2.91
N GLN A 73 -11.87 18.25 -1.66
CA GLN A 73 -12.55 19.07 -0.66
C GLN A 73 -12.21 20.51 -1.01
N GLY A 74 -13.20 21.22 -1.55
CA GLY A 74 -13.17 22.67 -1.77
C GLY A 74 -13.60 23.44 -0.53
#